data_AF-A0A6L9L6Q0-F1
#
_entry.id   AF-A0A6L9L6Q0-F1
#
_cell.length_a   1.000
_cell.length_b   1.000
_cell.length_c   1.000
_cell.angle_alpha   90.00
_cell.angle_beta   90.00
_cell.angle_gamma   90.00
#
_symmetry.space_group_name_H-M   'P 1'
#
loop_
_entity.id
_entity.type
_entity.pdbx_description
1 polymer ?
#
loop_
_entity_poly.entity_id
_entity_poly.type
_entity_poly.pdbx_seq_one_letter_code
_entity_poly.pdbx_strand_id
1 'polypeptide(L)'
;MRRSYLGEFEELVLLTVAVLGEGAYGVAITDELDRQTGRSVSISAVHAALHRLEEKGMLSSRMGESTAERGGRRKRLFTVTALGSRTLHDIRSMRDQLWHSIAPNSLPAISL
;
A
#
# COMPACT_ATOMS: atom_id res chain seq x y z
N MET A 1 9.77 -11.22 18.31
CA MET A 1 9.15 -10.15 17.47
C MET A 1 7.77 -10.62 17.08
N ARG A 2 6.68 -9.89 17.43
CA ARG A 2 5.34 -10.23 16.94
C ARG A 2 5.39 -10.15 15.40
N ARG A 3 5.00 -11.21 14.69
CA ARG A 3 4.69 -11.08 13.25
C ARG A 3 3.57 -10.05 13.18
N SER A 4 3.89 -8.83 12.77
CA SER A 4 2.88 -7.86 12.39
C SER A 4 2.22 -8.39 11.14
N TYR A 5 1.13 -9.14 11.30
CA TYR A 5 0.33 -9.57 10.16
C TYR A 5 -0.18 -8.31 9.46
N LEU A 6 0.19 -8.17 8.20
CA LEU A 6 -0.28 -7.12 7.33
C LEU A 6 -1.57 -7.61 6.69
N GLY A 7 -2.67 -6.88 6.86
CA GLY A 7 -3.90 -7.21 6.14
C GLY A 7 -3.71 -6.95 4.64
N GLU A 8 -4.45 -7.66 3.80
CA GLU A 8 -4.40 -7.49 2.33
C GLU A 8 -4.52 -6.02 1.92
N PHE A 9 -5.48 -5.30 2.50
CA PHE A 9 -5.67 -3.88 2.19
C PHE A 9 -4.50 -3.00 2.63
N GLU A 10 -3.86 -3.29 3.76
CA GLU A 10 -2.68 -2.54 4.21
C GLU A 10 -1.48 -2.82 3.31
N GLU A 11 -1.36 -4.05 2.81
CA GLU A 11 -0.33 -4.39 1.82
C GLU A 11 -0.54 -3.65 0.51
N LEU A 12 -1.77 -3.60 -0.01
CA LEU A 12 -2.10 -2.84 -1.22
C LEU A 12 -1.76 -1.35 -1.04
N VAL A 13 -2.09 -0.77 0.11
CA VAL A 13 -1.73 0.62 0.44
C VAL A 13 -0.21 0.79 0.49
N LEU A 14 0.52 -0.12 1.14
CA LEU A 14 1.98 -0.05 1.23
C LEU A 14 2.66 -0.17 -0.14
N LEU A 15 2.19 -1.09 -1.00
CA LEU A 15 2.63 -1.22 -2.39
C LEU A 15 2.34 0.07 -3.17
N THR A 16 1.16 0.66 -3.00
CA THR A 16 0.78 1.89 -3.69
C THR A 16 1.67 3.08 -3.29
N VAL A 17 2.02 3.20 -2.01
CA VAL A 17 3.00 4.20 -1.56
C VAL A 17 4.36 3.96 -2.20
N ALA A 18 4.79 2.70 -2.35
CA ALA A 18 6.03 2.37 -3.05
C ALA A 18 5.99 2.76 -4.55
N VAL A 19 4.86 2.53 -5.21
CA VAL A 19 4.63 2.88 -6.64
C VAL A 19 4.69 4.40 -6.85
N LEU A 20 4.06 5.18 -5.97
CA LEU A 20 3.97 6.64 -6.11
C LEU A 20 5.24 7.39 -5.68
N GLY A 21 6.11 6.75 -4.90
CA GLY A 21 7.36 7.36 -4.41
C GLY A 21 7.11 8.65 -3.64
N GLU A 22 7.79 9.73 -4.02
CA GLU A 22 7.69 11.03 -3.33
C GLU A 22 6.31 11.71 -3.46
N GLY A 23 5.48 11.26 -4.42
CA GLY A 23 4.13 11.77 -4.66
C GLY A 23 3.05 11.13 -3.79
N ALA A 24 3.39 10.24 -2.86
CA ALA A 24 2.41 9.47 -2.09
C ALA A 24 1.72 10.33 -1.01
N TYR A 25 0.57 10.91 -1.32
CA TYR A 25 -0.37 11.51 -0.36
C TYR A 25 -1.76 10.88 -0.48
N GLY A 26 -2.58 11.02 0.56
CA GLY A 26 -3.85 10.29 0.71
C GLY A 26 -4.71 10.22 -0.55
N VAL A 27 -4.99 11.35 -1.20
CA VAL A 27 -5.78 11.38 -2.45
C VAL A 27 -5.08 10.64 -3.59
N ALA A 28 -3.79 10.89 -3.85
CA ALA A 28 -3.07 10.20 -4.91
C ALA A 28 -3.00 8.68 -4.69
N ILE A 29 -2.89 8.24 -3.43
CA ILE A 29 -2.91 6.83 -3.06
C ILE A 29 -4.30 6.22 -3.30
N THR A 30 -5.37 6.95 -2.96
CA THR A 30 -6.74 6.53 -3.24
C THR A 30 -6.98 6.40 -4.74
N ASP A 31 -6.63 7.42 -5.53
CA ASP A 31 -6.84 7.41 -6.98
C ASP A 31 -6.08 6.27 -7.67
N GLU A 32 -4.84 6.00 -7.23
CA GLU A 32 -4.03 4.91 -7.77
C GLU A 32 -4.57 3.52 -7.37
N LEU A 33 -5.05 3.36 -6.13
CA LEU A 33 -5.72 2.13 -5.71
C LEU A 33 -7.00 1.87 -6.51
N ASP A 34 -7.81 2.89 -6.74
CA ASP A 34 -9.04 2.79 -7.53
C ASP A 34 -8.71 2.33 -8.95
N ARG A 35 -7.68 2.93 -9.56
CA ARG A 35 -7.21 2.60 -10.91
C ARG A 35 -6.68 1.17 -11.02
N GLN A 36 -5.89 0.71 -10.05
CA GLN A 36 -5.27 -0.62 -10.08
C GLN A 36 -6.25 -1.75 -9.75
N THR A 37 -7.19 -1.50 -8.83
CA THR A 37 -8.15 -2.51 -8.37
C THR A 37 -9.46 -2.52 -9.16
N GLY A 38 -9.74 -1.46 -9.92
CA GLY A 38 -11.01 -1.28 -10.62
C GLY A 38 -12.21 -1.07 -9.69
N ARG A 39 -11.97 -0.75 -8.42
CA ARG A 39 -12.99 -0.61 -7.38
C ARG A 39 -12.81 0.72 -6.65
N SER A 40 -13.90 1.40 -6.33
CA SER A 40 -13.81 2.62 -5.53
C SER A 40 -13.43 2.31 -4.08
N VAL A 41 -12.35 2.93 -3.61
CA VAL A 41 -11.81 2.83 -2.26
C VAL A 41 -12.06 4.13 -1.52
N SER A 42 -12.58 4.03 -0.30
CA SER A 42 -12.77 5.21 0.54
C SER A 42 -11.44 5.82 0.97
N ILE A 43 -11.29 7.15 0.80
CA ILE A 43 -10.16 7.92 1.32
C ILE A 43 -9.99 7.76 2.85
N SER A 44 -11.09 7.59 3.60
CA SER A 44 -11.05 7.35 5.03
C SER A 44 -10.42 5.99 5.37
N ALA A 45 -10.70 4.96 4.56
CA ALA A 45 -10.09 3.64 4.72
C ALA A 45 -8.59 3.70 4.43
N VAL A 46 -8.18 4.41 3.36
CA VAL A 46 -6.77 4.66 3.04
C VAL A 46 -6.07 5.37 4.18
N HIS A 47 -6.65 6.44 4.74
CA HIS A 47 -6.08 7.13 5.90
C HIS A 47 -5.92 6.24 7.12
N ALA A 48 -6.91 5.39 7.42
CA ALA A 48 -6.82 4.45 8.52
C ALA A 48 -5.70 3.40 8.30
N ALA A 49 -5.51 2.92 7.07
CA ALA A 49 -4.42 2.01 6.73
C ALA A 49 -3.04 2.68 6.81
N LEU A 50 -2.90 3.91 6.28
CA LEU A 50 -1.66 4.68 6.38
C LEU A 50 -1.24 4.91 7.83
N HIS A 51 -2.21 5.22 8.70
CA HIS A 51 -1.95 5.39 10.13
C HIS A 51 -1.44 4.08 10.76
N ARG A 52 -2.12 2.95 10.54
CA ARG A 52 -1.69 1.64 11.07
C ARG A 52 -0.31 1.21 10.53
N LEU A 53 -0.03 1.48 9.26
CA LEU A 53 1.28 1.20 8.65
C LEU A 53 2.40 2.04 9.26
N GLU A 54 2.11 3.30 9.60
CA GLU A 54 3.04 4.18 10.31
C GLU A 54 3.25 3.72 11.76
N GLU A 55 2.19 3.33 12.48
CA GLU A 55 2.28 2.71 13.82
C GLU A 55 3.11 1.42 13.80
N LYS A 56 3.00 0.63 12.72
CA LYS A 56 3.81 -0.57 12.48
C LYS A 56 5.26 -0.25 12.07
N GLY A 57 5.61 1.02 11.85
CA GLY A 57 6.94 1.46 11.41
C GLY A 57 7.26 1.14 9.94
N MET A 58 6.26 0.75 9.15
CA MET A 58 6.43 0.38 7.73
C MET A 58 6.37 1.61 6.80
N LEU A 59 5.74 2.68 7.27
CA LEU A 59 5.73 4.00 6.64
C LEU A 59 6.31 5.05 7.58
N SER A 60 6.91 6.09 7.00
CA SER A 60 7.13 7.37 7.64
C SER A 60 6.33 8.43 6.91
N SER A 61 6.10 9.57 7.55
CA SER A 61 5.44 10.69 6.89
C SER A 61 6.02 12.04 7.27
N ARG A 62 5.79 13.01 6.39
CA ARG A 62 6.15 14.42 6.59
C ARG A 62 5.06 15.33 6.05
N MET A 63 4.95 16.51 6.64
CA MET A 63 4.13 17.56 6.05
C MET A 63 4.90 18.16 4.86
N GLY A 64 4.30 18.09 3.68
CA GLY A 64 4.79 18.78 2.49
C GLY A 64 4.56 20.29 2.57
N GLU A 65 5.08 20.98 1.57
CA GLU A 65 4.96 22.44 1.47
C GLU A 65 3.51 22.88 1.30
N SER A 66 3.21 24.09 1.80
CA SER A 66 1.91 24.72 1.60
C SER A 66 1.75 25.09 0.13
N THR A 67 0.84 24.43 -0.58
CA THR A 67 0.47 24.80 -1.96
C THR A 67 -0.73 25.74 -1.92
N ALA A 68 -0.66 26.85 -2.68
CA ALA A 68 -1.74 27.84 -2.76
C ALA A 68 -3.06 27.24 -3.30
N GLU A 69 -2.96 26.16 -4.07
CA GLU A 69 -4.06 25.48 -4.77
C GLU A 69 -5.16 24.88 -3.89
N ARG A 70 -4.94 24.71 -2.57
CA ARG A 70 -5.94 24.15 -1.63
C ARG A 70 -6.19 25.01 -0.40
N GLY A 71 -6.17 26.34 -0.55
CA GLY A 71 -6.42 27.25 0.58
C GLY A 71 -5.40 27.08 1.72
N GLY A 72 -4.15 26.71 1.39
CA GLY A 72 -3.05 26.60 2.34
C GLY A 72 -2.93 25.28 3.11
N ARG A 73 -3.81 24.28 2.89
CA ARG A 73 -3.76 23.00 3.62
C ARG A 73 -2.63 22.09 3.10
N ARG A 74 -1.57 21.97 3.90
CA ARG A 74 -0.40 21.13 3.64
C ARG A 74 -0.78 19.67 3.37
N LYS A 75 -0.12 19.05 2.38
CA LYS A 75 -0.25 17.61 2.08
C LYS A 75 0.60 16.83 3.10
N ARG A 76 0.11 15.69 3.59
CA ARG A 76 0.95 14.73 4.32
C ARG A 76 1.46 13.71 3.31
N LEU A 77 2.78 13.68 3.13
CA LEU A 77 3.48 12.78 2.22
C LEU A 77 3.99 11.58 3.00
N PHE A 78 3.87 10.39 2.42
CA PHE A 78 4.27 9.13 3.01
C PHE A 78 5.43 8.52 2.23
N THR A 79 6.30 7.79 2.92
CA THR A 79 7.44 7.12 2.31
C THR A 79 7.62 5.75 2.95
N VAL A 80 7.94 4.75 2.13
CA VAL A 80 8.22 3.39 2.61
C VAL A 80 9.53 3.38 3.39
N THR A 81 9.50 2.80 4.60
CA THR A 81 10.71 2.62 5.40
C THR A 81 11.47 1.36 4.97
N ALA A 82 12.69 1.17 5.48
CA ALA A 82 13.42 -0.09 5.30
C ALA A 82 12.62 -1.32 5.80
N LEU A 83 11.88 -1.17 6.90
CA LEU A 83 11.00 -2.22 7.42
C LEU A 83 9.84 -2.51 6.45
N GLY A 84 9.20 -1.46 5.92
CA GLY A 84 8.13 -1.61 4.92
C GLY A 84 8.64 -2.30 3.65
N SER A 85 9.81 -1.89 3.14
CA SER A 85 10.43 -2.50 1.97
C SER A 85 10.75 -3.98 2.18
N ARG A 86 11.40 -4.34 3.30
CA ARG A 86 11.66 -5.73 3.65
C ARG A 86 10.38 -6.55 3.74
N THR A 87 9.35 -6.00 4.38
CA THR A 87 8.04 -6.66 4.52
C THR A 87 7.42 -6.98 3.15
N LEU A 88 7.47 -6.03 2.20
CA LEU A 88 6.98 -6.26 0.84
C LEU A 88 7.76 -7.35 0.11
N HIS A 89 9.09 -7.38 0.25
CA HIS A 89 9.92 -8.44 -0.33
C HIS A 89 9.59 -9.82 0.25
N ASP A 90 9.41 -9.91 1.58
CA ASP A 90 9.07 -11.15 2.26
C ASP A 90 7.70 -11.67 1.82
N ILE A 91 6.69 -10.79 1.74
CA ILE A 91 5.34 -11.14 1.31
C ILE A 91 5.34 -11.60 -0.15
N ARG A 92 5.99 -10.85 -1.05
CA ARG A 92 6.11 -11.23 -2.46
C ARG A 92 6.77 -12.60 -2.60
N SER A 93 7.90 -12.82 -1.94
CA SER A 93 8.63 -14.09 -2.02
C SER A 93 7.77 -15.27 -1.55
N MET A 94 7.04 -15.10 -0.45
CA MET A 94 6.14 -16.13 0.07
C MET A 94 4.98 -16.42 -0.88
N ARG A 95 4.35 -15.38 -1.45
CA ARG A 95 3.26 -15.53 -2.42
C ARG A 95 3.73 -16.20 -3.70
N ASP A 96 4.89 -15.79 -4.22
CA ASP A 96 5.50 -16.39 -5.39
C ASP A 96 5.80 -17.88 -5.12
N GLN A 97 6.39 -18.22 -3.97
CA GLN A 97 6.64 -19.62 -3.59
C GLN A 97 5.36 -20.47 -3.55
N LEU A 98 4.30 -19.96 -2.94
CA LEU A 98 3.01 -20.64 -2.88
C LEU A 98 2.43 -20.83 -4.27
N TRP A 99 2.47 -19.79 -5.12
CA TRP A 99 1.98 -19.84 -6.50
C TRP A 99 2.71 -20.91 -7.33
N HIS A 100 4.04 -20.99 -7.22
CA HIS A 100 4.83 -22.00 -7.91
C HIS A 100 4.64 -23.42 -7.35
N SER A 101 4.09 -23.56 -6.15
CA SER A 101 3.80 -24.87 -5.53
C SER A 101 2.43 -25.43 -5.92
N ILE A 102 1.62 -24.67 -6.67
CA ILE A 102 0.32 -25.11 -7.16
C ILE A 102 0.52 -26.22 -8.19
N ALA A 103 -0.05 -27.40 -7.93
CA ALA A 103 0.07 -28.53 -8.83
C ALA A 103 -0.65 -28.23 -10.18
N PRO A 104 -0.15 -28.76 -11.30
CA PRO A 104 -0.86 -28.67 -12.58
C PRO A 104 -2.30 -29.17 -12.43
N ASN A 105 -3.27 -28.41 -12.96
CA ASN A 105 -4.70 -28.72 -12.92
C ASN A 105 -5.35 -28.77 -11.53
N SER A 106 -4.70 -28.28 -10.46
CA SER A 106 -5.36 -28.19 -9.14
C SER A 106 -6.29 -26.98 -9.01
N LEU A 107 -6.16 -25.99 -9.89
CA LEU A 107 -7.06 -24.85 -9.98
C LEU A 107 -8.09 -25.07 -11.11
N PRO A 108 -9.35 -24.65 -10.91
CA PRO A 108 -10.34 -24.66 -11.99
C PRO A 108 -9.89 -23.75 -13.13
N ALA A 109 -10.15 -24.15 -14.37
CA ALA A 109 -9.92 -23.32 -15.53
C ALA A 109 -10.76 -22.04 -15.44
N ILE A 110 -10.13 -20.88 -15.68
CA ILE A 110 -10.79 -19.59 -15.73
C ILE A 110 -10.89 -19.18 -17.20
N SER A 111 -12.10 -18.91 -17.68
CA SER A 111 -12.30 -18.19 -18.94
C SER A 111 -12.16 -16.70 -18.63
N LEU A 112 -11.02 -16.11 -19.01
CA LEU A 112 -10.76 -14.67 -18.87
C LEU A 112 -11.24 -13.90 -20.11
#